data_AF-A0A151QZM7-F1
#
_entry.id   AF-A0A151QZM7-F1
#
_cell.length_a   1.000
_cell.length_b   1.000
_cell.length_c   1.000
_cell.angle_alpha   90.00
_cell.angle_beta   90.00
_cell.angle_gamma   90.00
#
_symmetry.space_group_name_H-M   'P 1'
#
loop_
_entity.id
_entity.type
_entity.pdbx_description
1 polymer ?
#
loop_
_entity_poly.entity_id
_entity_poly.type
_entity_poly.pdbx_seq_one_letter_code
_entity_poly.pdbx_strand_id
1 'polypeptide(L)'
;MHGSCNNVQISMGDYTMTGEVFIFDLGGVDIILGVGWLMTLGEIKVNWRNLQMNFVQQGRPVTIHGDPSQSKEMIIAKALRKLDHRVESMAML
;
A
#
# COMPACT_ATOMS: atom_id res chain seq x y z
N MET A 1 11.63 -17.18 8.09
CA MET A 1 10.23 -17.54 8.40
C MET A 1 9.36 -16.41 7.89
N HIS A 2 8.38 -16.69 7.03
CA HIS A 2 7.39 -15.68 6.64
C HIS A 2 6.25 -15.76 7.66
N GLY A 3 6.10 -14.72 8.48
CA GLY A 3 4.99 -14.60 9.43
C GLY A 3 3.87 -13.76 8.82
N SER A 4 2.62 -14.05 9.18
CA SER A 4 1.50 -13.13 8.94
C SER A 4 0.87 -12.72 10.27
N CYS A 5 0.40 -11.48 10.30
CA CYS A 5 -0.40 -10.94 11.38
C CYS A 5 -1.82 -10.69 10.86
N ASN A 6 -2.80 -11.26 11.54
CA ASN A 6 -4.20 -11.07 11.20
C ASN A 6 -4.81 -9.92 12.00
N ASN A 7 -5.83 -9.29 11.42
CA ASN A 7 -6.61 -8.24 12.08
C ASN A 7 -5.76 -7.04 12.53
N VAL A 8 -4.75 -6.69 11.74
CA VAL A 8 -3.90 -5.53 11.98
C VAL A 8 -4.64 -4.28 11.54
N GLN A 9 -4.81 -3.33 12.46
CA GLN A 9 -5.38 -2.04 12.16
C GLN A 9 -4.28 -1.09 11.68
N ILE A 10 -4.47 -0.50 10.49
CA ILE A 10 -3.53 0.43 9.87
C ILE A 10 -4.27 1.75 9.66
N SER A 11 -3.69 2.84 10.17
CA SER A 11 -4.24 4.19 10.05
C SER A 11 -3.35 5.03 9.14
N MET A 12 -3.98 5.74 8.20
CA MET A 12 -3.37 6.63 7.22
C MET A 12 -4.15 7.95 7.21
N GLY A 13 -3.73 8.89 8.05
CA GLY A 13 -4.52 10.09 8.35
C GLY A 13 -5.86 9.70 8.97
N ASP A 14 -6.94 10.20 8.38
CA ASP A 14 -8.31 9.96 8.84
C ASP A 14 -8.90 8.62 8.37
N TYR A 15 -8.18 7.89 7.51
CA TYR A 15 -8.60 6.60 6.99
C TYR A 15 -7.96 5.46 7.79
N THR A 16 -8.76 4.49 8.18
CA THR A 16 -8.30 3.29 8.87
C THR A 16 -8.80 2.05 8.14
N MET A 17 -7.94 1.05 8.00
CA MET A 17 -8.30 -0.28 7.53
C MET A 17 -7.90 -1.34 8.54
N THR A 18 -8.49 -2.52 8.40
CA THR A 18 -8.04 -3.74 9.08
C THR A 18 -7.75 -4.80 8.03
N GLY A 19 -6.59 -5.46 8.14
CA GLY A 19 -6.18 -6.46 7.17
C GLY A 19 -5.21 -7.51 7.72
N GLU A 20 -4.93 -8.51 6.89
CA GLU A 20 -3.80 -9.42 7.07
C GLU A 20 -2.54 -8.76 6.50
N VAL A 21 -1.46 -8.75 7.28
CA VAL A 21 -0.17 -8.19 6.89
C VAL A 21 0.89 -9.29 6.91
N PHE A 22 1.69 -9.36 5.86
CA PHE A 22 2.84 -10.25 5.78
C PHE A 22 4.09 -9.52 6.24
N ILE A 23 4.88 -10.19 7.08
CA ILE A 23 6.12 -9.62 7.63
C ILE A 23 7.28 -9.94 6.71
N PHE A 24 7.95 -8.90 6.24
CA PHE A 24 9.15 -9.00 5.40
C PHE A 24 10.27 -8.13 5.98
N ASP A 25 11.49 -8.65 6.00
CA ASP A 25 12.66 -7.86 6.37
C ASP A 25 13.17 -7.05 5.17
N LEU A 26 12.46 -5.96 4.87
CA LEU A 26 12.72 -5.13 3.68
C LEU A 26 13.74 -4.01 3.95
N GLY A 27 14.07 -3.71 5.21
CA GLY A 27 15.01 -2.66 5.59
C GLY A 27 14.55 -1.27 5.16
N GLY A 28 13.96 -0.51 6.09
CA GLY A 28 13.60 0.90 5.88
C GLY A 28 12.19 1.15 5.33
N VAL A 29 11.33 0.13 5.29
CA VAL A 29 9.89 0.21 5.00
C VAL A 29 9.15 -0.59 6.06
N ASP A 30 8.15 0.02 6.70
CA ASP A 30 7.37 -0.62 7.76
C ASP A 30 6.23 -1.49 7.20
N ILE A 31 5.48 -0.97 6.21
CA ILE A 31 4.33 -1.65 5.61
C ILE A 31 4.29 -1.36 4.10
N ILE A 32 4.02 -2.39 3.30
CA ILE A 32 3.70 -2.26 1.88
C ILE A 32 2.24 -2.64 1.66
N LEU A 33 1.45 -1.71 1.14
CA LEU A 33 0.08 -1.97 0.72
C LEU A 33 0.09 -2.36 -0.76
N GLY A 34 -0.21 -3.64 -1.03
CA GLY A 34 -0.21 -4.19 -2.37
C GLY A 34 -1.51 -3.96 -3.15
N VAL A 35 -1.56 -4.51 -4.36
CA VAL A 35 -2.72 -4.41 -5.25
C VAL A 35 -4.00 -5.00 -4.65
N GLY A 36 -3.90 -6.05 -3.81
CA GLY A 36 -5.06 -6.65 -3.14
C GLY A 36 -5.82 -5.65 -2.26
N TRP A 37 -5.11 -4.76 -1.56
CA TRP A 37 -5.76 -3.66 -0.83
C TRP A 37 -6.36 -2.63 -1.80
N LEU A 38 -5.62 -2.22 -2.85
CA LEU A 38 -6.10 -1.23 -3.80
C LEU A 38 -7.42 -1.64 -4.48
N MET A 39 -7.60 -2.94 -4.76
CA MET A 39 -8.86 -3.47 -5.32
C MET A 39 -10.08 -3.20 -4.41
N THR A 40 -9.88 -3.14 -3.08
CA THR A 40 -10.97 -2.86 -2.13
C THR A 40 -11.49 -1.42 -2.20
N LEU A 41 -10.71 -0.51 -2.80
CA LEU A 41 -11.05 0.90 -2.91
C LEU A 41 -11.90 1.23 -4.13
N GLY A 42 -11.95 0.31 -5.12
CA GLY A 42 -12.60 0.55 -6.40
C GLY A 42 -11.84 1.58 -7.24
N GLU A 43 -12.54 2.62 -7.70
CA GLU A 43 -11.91 3.68 -8.50
C GLU A 43 -11.12 4.64 -7.60
N ILE A 44 -9.86 4.84 -7.96
CA ILE A 44 -8.93 5.72 -7.25
C ILE A 44 -8.33 6.76 -8.19
N LYS A 45 -8.07 7.96 -7.66
CA LYS A 45 -7.33 9.01 -8.34
C LYS A 45 -6.07 9.36 -7.57
N VAL A 46 -4.91 9.10 -8.19
CA VAL A 46 -3.61 9.40 -7.59
C VAL A 46 -2.94 10.57 -8.28
N ASN A 47 -2.53 11.57 -7.50
CA ASN A 47 -1.63 12.63 -7.91
C ASN A 47 -0.22 12.30 -7.39
N TRP A 48 0.60 11.71 -8.27
CA TRP A 48 1.97 11.31 -7.94
C TRP A 48 2.90 12.49 -7.64
N ARG A 49 2.65 13.66 -8.22
CA ARG A 49 3.46 14.86 -7.97
C ARG A 49 3.31 15.34 -6.53
N ASN A 50 2.10 15.31 -6.01
CA ASN A 50 1.77 15.78 -4.66
C ASN A 50 1.65 14.62 -3.65
N LEU A 51 1.96 13.39 -4.07
CA LEU A 51 1.77 12.16 -3.30
C LEU A 51 0.38 12.09 -2.64
N GLN A 52 -0.68 12.34 -3.40
CA GLN A 52 -2.05 12.35 -2.88
C GLN A 52 -2.90 11.28 -3.56
N MET A 53 -3.60 10.46 -2.78
CA MET A 53 -4.55 9.46 -3.26
C MET A 53 -5.97 9.84 -2.82
N ASN A 54 -6.93 9.76 -3.73
CA ASN A 54 -8.34 10.04 -3.46
C ASN A 54 -9.20 8.87 -3.91
N PHE A 55 -10.18 8.49 -3.12
CA PHE A 55 -11.14 7.43 -3.43
C PHE A 55 -12.44 7.66 -2.65
N VAL A 56 -13.48 6.88 -2.97
CA VAL A 56 -14.77 6.94 -2.26
C VAL A 56 -14.95 5.67 -1.45
N GLN A 57 -15.13 5.81 -0.14
CA GLN A 57 -15.47 4.70 0.75
C GLN A 57 -16.84 4.94 1.37
N GLN A 58 -17.75 3.98 1.20
CA GLN A 58 -19.13 4.08 1.74
C GLN A 58 -19.82 5.40 1.39
N GLY A 59 -19.63 5.89 0.15
CA GLY A 59 -20.20 7.14 -0.34
C GLY A 59 -19.51 8.42 0.17
N ARG A 60 -18.43 8.31 0.94
CA ARG A 60 -17.65 9.45 1.46
C ARG A 60 -16.32 9.58 0.74
N PRO A 61 -15.92 10.79 0.32
CA PRO A 61 -14.59 11.01 -0.21
C PRO A 61 -13.54 10.83 0.88
N VAL A 62 -12.48 10.10 0.56
CA VAL A 62 -11.31 9.89 1.40
C VAL A 62 -10.08 10.37 0.66
N THR A 63 -9.20 11.07 1.36
CA THR A 63 -7.92 11.53 0.85
C THR A 63 -6.80 11.05 1.75
N ILE A 64 -5.82 10.37 1.16
CA ILE A 64 -4.56 9.99 1.81
C ILE A 64 -3.44 10.87 1.25
N HIS A 65 -2.64 11.44 2.16
CA HIS A 65 -1.45 12.23 1.82
C HIS A 65 -0.20 11.43 2.15
N GLY A 66 0.72 11.36 1.19
CA GLY A 66 2.08 10.91 1.43
C GLY A 66 2.86 11.97 2.19
N ASP A 67 3.89 11.53 2.92
CA ASP A 67 4.79 12.41 3.66
C ASP A 67 6.01 12.76 2.76
N PRO A 68 6.13 14.02 2.29
CA PRO A 68 7.25 14.43 1.46
C PRO A 68 8.60 14.38 2.19
N SER A 69 8.61 14.45 3.53
CA SER A 69 9.84 14.33 4.32
C SER A 69 10.36 12.88 4.36
N GLN A 70 9.48 11.92 4.05
CA GLN A 70 9.77 10.50 3.98
C GLN A 70 9.82 9.99 2.53
N SER A 71 9.87 10.87 1.53
CA SER A 71 10.11 10.47 0.13
C SER A 71 11.55 10.01 -0.05
N LYS A 72 11.90 8.88 0.59
CA LYS A 72 13.04 8.07 0.21
C LYS A 72 12.80 7.66 -1.23
N GLU A 73 13.83 7.77 -2.06
CA GLU A 73 13.85 7.38 -3.47
C GLU A 73 12.93 6.20 -3.71
N MET A 74 12.10 6.26 -4.76
CA MET A 74 11.16 5.21 -5.14
C MET A 74 11.83 3.82 -5.03
N ILE A 75 11.63 3.11 -3.91
CA ILE A 75 12.32 1.85 -3.58
C ILE A 75 11.65 0.70 -4.36
N ILE A 76 11.61 0.81 -5.68
CA ILE A 76 10.94 -0.17 -6.54
C ILE A 76 11.88 -1.34 -6.86
N ALA A 77 13.21 -1.19 -6.76
CA ALA A 77 14.10 -2.27 -7.15
C ALA A 77 14.45 -3.27 -6.02
N LYS A 78 14.77 -2.78 -4.80
CA LYS A 78 15.31 -3.62 -3.72
C LYS A 78 14.23 -4.42 -3.00
N ALA A 79 13.05 -3.83 -2.77
CA ALA A 79 11.94 -4.50 -2.11
C ALA A 79 11.32 -5.58 -3.00
N LEU A 80 11.10 -5.30 -4.29
CA LEU A 80 10.54 -6.27 -5.24
C LEU A 80 11.43 -7.52 -5.41
N ARG A 81 12.77 -7.36 -5.42
CA ARG A 81 13.71 -8.50 -5.48
C ARG A 81 13.58 -9.48 -4.30
N LYS A 82 13.14 -9.02 -3.13
CA LYS A 82 12.92 -9.87 -1.95
C LYS A 82 11.53 -10.54 -1.96
N LEU A 83 10.62 -10.10 -2.82
CA LEU A 83 9.25 -10.62 -2.96
C LEU A 83 9.12 -11.67 -4.09
N ASP A 84 10.24 -12.05 -4.72
CA ASP A 84 10.35 -12.89 -5.92
C ASP A 84 10.04 -14.39 -5.70
N HIS A 85 8.87 -14.68 -5.12
CA HIS A 85 8.31 -16.02 -5.17
C HIS A 85 6.79 -16.09 -5.46
N ARG A 86 6.03 -14.98 -5.49
CA ARG A 86 4.58 -15.01 -5.81
C ARG A 86 4.04 -13.71 -6.44
N VAL A 87 4.71 -13.14 -7.43
CA VAL A 87 4.07 -12.09 -8.25
C VAL A 87 3.22 -12.79 -9.31
N GLU A 88 1.93 -12.98 -9.03
CA GLU A 88 0.99 -13.31 -10.10
C GLU A 88 0.82 -12.09 -10.99
N SER A 89 1.19 -12.24 -12.25
CA SER A 89 1.06 -11.22 -13.29
C SER A 89 -0.42 -10.89 -13.52
N MET A 90 -0.90 -9.80 -12.95
CA MET A 90 -2.14 -9.19 -13.42
C MET A 90 -1.85 -8.42 -14.71
N ALA A 91 -2.09 -9.07 -15.85
CA ALA A 91 -2.24 -8.37 -17.11
C ALA A 91 -3.56 -7.59 -17.08
N MET A 92 -3.49 -6.26 -17.18
CA MET A 92 -4.64 -5.46 -17.59
C MET A 92 -4.73 -5.61 -19.12
N LEU A 93 -5.71 -6.38 -19.60
CA LEU A 93 -6.08 -6.38 -21.02
C LEU A 93 -6.85 -5.09 -21.35
#